data_AF-A0AAE5HY51-F1
#
_entry.id   AF-A0AAE5HY51-F1
#
_cell.length_a   1.000
_cell.length_b   1.000
_cell.length_c   1.000
_cell.angle_alpha   90.00
_cell.angle_beta   90.00
_cell.angle_gamma   90.00
#
_symmetry.space_group_name_H-M   'P 1'
#
loop_
_entity.id
_entity.type
_entity.pdbx_description
1 polymer ?
#
loop_
_entity_poly.entity_id
_entity_poly.type
_entity_poly.pdbx_seq_one_letter_code
_entity_poly.pdbx_strand_id
1 'polypeptide(L)'
;METTSINVKYLNSLSDSEETLLNHFQGEWLSQDDTLSLDIRILYSIPSTLEDVYEIKSISTTDDEIALTPTSDSDFVICLKKKDLQHVSYQVINADRMGSSQRYILEKG
;
A
#
# COMPACT_ATOMS: atom_id res chain seq x y z
N MET A 1 -14.83 11.52 -6.28
CA MET A 1 -13.84 10.75 -5.52
C MET A 1 -12.54 10.82 -6.29
N GLU A 2 -11.47 11.28 -5.66
CA GLU A 2 -10.13 11.28 -6.24
C GLU A 2 -9.49 9.92 -5.93
N THR A 3 -8.95 9.25 -6.95
CA THR A 3 -8.28 7.96 -6.77
C THR A 3 -6.81 8.22 -6.46
N THR A 4 -6.36 7.75 -5.29
CA THR A 4 -4.96 7.77 -4.93
C THR A 4 -4.27 6.57 -5.56
N SER A 5 -3.26 6.82 -6.40
CA SER A 5 -2.46 5.74 -6.99
C SER A 5 -1.32 5.36 -6.05
N ILE A 6 -1.08 4.08 -5.84
CA ILE A 6 0.08 3.57 -5.09
C ILE A 6 0.88 2.68 -6.03
N ASN A 7 1.95 3.23 -6.59
CA ASN A 7 2.83 2.51 -7.51
C ASN A 7 3.96 1.84 -6.70
N VAL A 8 3.76 0.58 -6.33
CA VAL A 8 4.71 -0.20 -5.55
C VAL A 8 5.85 -0.68 -6.43
N LYS A 9 7.03 -0.13 -6.19
CA LYS A 9 8.31 -0.59 -6.71
C LYS A 9 8.81 -1.73 -5.84
N TYR A 10 9.16 -2.85 -6.46
CA TYR A 10 9.92 -3.89 -5.78
C TYR A 10 11.09 -4.37 -6.66
N LEU A 11 12.28 -4.46 -6.06
CA LEU A 11 13.53 -4.84 -6.73
C LEU A 11 14.20 -6.07 -6.08
N ASN A 12 13.64 -6.58 -5.00
CA ASN A 12 14.20 -7.69 -4.23
C ASN A 12 13.51 -9.00 -4.57
N SER A 13 14.22 -10.12 -4.42
CA SER A 13 13.60 -11.45 -4.41
C SER A 13 12.75 -11.58 -3.15
N LEU A 14 11.43 -11.66 -3.33
CA LEU A 14 10.47 -12.00 -2.28
C LEU A 14 10.32 -13.52 -2.20
N SER A 15 9.94 -14.04 -1.03
CA SER A 15 9.48 -15.43 -0.92
C SER A 15 8.07 -15.58 -1.53
N ASP A 16 7.67 -16.80 -1.90
CA ASP A 16 6.35 -17.09 -2.47
C ASP A 16 5.20 -16.54 -1.62
N SER A 17 5.33 -16.61 -0.29
CA SER A 17 4.33 -16.10 0.66
C SER A 17 4.26 -14.57 0.66
N GLU A 18 5.40 -13.89 0.54
CA GLU A 18 5.46 -12.44 0.45
C GLU A 18 4.93 -11.94 -0.90
N GLU A 19 5.24 -12.62 -2.00
CA GLU A 19 4.66 -12.32 -3.31
C GLU A 19 3.15 -12.51 -3.33
N THR A 20 2.67 -13.61 -2.73
CA THR A 20 1.22 -13.87 -2.61
C THR A 20 0.53 -12.75 -1.82
N LEU A 21 1.13 -12.30 -0.72
CA LEU A 21 0.60 -11.21 0.08
C LEU A 21 0.64 -9.87 -0.68
N LEU A 22 1.73 -9.56 -1.37
CA LEU A 22 1.85 -8.35 -2.18
C LEU A 22 0.80 -8.32 -3.29
N ASN A 23 0.67 -9.41 -4.04
CA ASN A 23 -0.29 -9.57 -5.13
C ASN A 23 -1.74 -9.48 -4.64
N HIS A 24 -2.03 -9.84 -3.39
CA HIS A 24 -3.36 -9.67 -2.83
C HIS A 24 -3.80 -8.20 -2.84
N PHE A 25 -2.90 -7.28 -2.50
CA PHE A 25 -3.21 -5.84 -2.47
C PHE A 25 -3.34 -5.21 -3.86
N GLN A 26 -2.96 -5.89 -4.94
CA GLN A 26 -3.05 -5.34 -6.29
C GLN A 26 -4.51 -5.11 -6.72
N GLY A 27 -4.76 -3.95 -7.32
CA GLY A 27 -6.06 -3.56 -7.86
C GLY A 27 -6.69 -2.36 -7.14
N GLU A 28 -7.96 -2.14 -7.43
CA GLU A 28 -8.76 -1.05 -6.88
C GLU A 28 -9.38 -1.43 -5.53
N TRP A 29 -9.34 -0.49 -4.59
CA TRP A 29 -9.92 -0.60 -3.25
C TRP A 29 -10.68 0.67 -2.90
N LEU A 30 -11.88 0.51 -2.35
CA LEU A 30 -12.84 1.58 -2.13
C LEU A 30 -13.29 1.60 -0.67
N SER A 31 -13.32 2.78 -0.06
CA SER A 31 -13.97 2.95 1.25
C SER A 31 -15.49 2.85 1.09
N GLN A 32 -16.18 2.26 2.08
CA GLN A 32 -17.64 2.12 2.05
C GLN A 32 -18.42 3.45 1.99
N ASP A 33 -17.80 4.56 2.40
CA ASP A 33 -18.39 5.90 2.34
C ASP A 33 -18.00 6.68 1.08
N ASP A 34 -17.35 6.02 0.11
CA ASP A 34 -16.87 6.59 -1.16
C ASP A 34 -15.97 7.84 -0.99
N THR A 35 -15.32 7.97 0.17
CA THR A 35 -14.41 9.08 0.45
C THR A 35 -13.00 8.84 -0.05
N LEU A 36 -12.59 7.57 -0.19
CA LEU A 36 -11.25 7.15 -0.56
C LEU A 36 -11.30 6.00 -1.57
N SER A 37 -10.59 6.17 -2.69
CA SER A 37 -10.29 5.13 -3.67
C SER A 37 -8.78 4.99 -3.77
N LEU A 38 -8.28 3.76 -3.66
CA LEU A 38 -6.88 3.42 -3.87
C LEU A 38 -6.76 2.51 -5.09
N ASP A 39 -5.83 2.83 -5.99
CA ASP A 39 -5.42 1.92 -7.06
C ASP A 39 -3.97 1.50 -6.83
N ILE A 40 -3.78 0.24 -6.43
CA ILE A 40 -2.47 -0.31 -6.07
C ILE A 40 -1.91 -1.10 -7.24
N ARG A 41 -0.74 -0.67 -7.71
CA ARG A 41 -0.05 -1.26 -8.86
C ARG A 41 1.32 -1.75 -8.45
N ILE A 42 1.67 -2.97 -8.85
CA ILE A 42 2.99 -3.55 -8.62
C ILE A 42 3.80 -3.39 -9.89
N LEU A 43 4.93 -2.69 -9.80
CA LEU A 43 5.76 -2.34 -10.94
C LEU A 43 7.15 -2.95 -10.83
N TYR A 44 7.50 -3.75 -11.84
CA TYR A 44 8.82 -4.36 -12.02
C TYR A 44 9.82 -3.41 -12.68
N SER A 45 9.33 -2.37 -13.35
CA SER A 45 10.12 -1.28 -13.91
C SER A 45 9.30 0.01 -13.84
N ILE A 46 9.99 1.13 -13.61
CA ILE A 46 9.33 2.42 -13.37
C ILE A 46 9.80 3.42 -14.42
N PRO A 47 8.89 4.00 -15.22
CA PRO A 47 9.22 5.15 -16.05
C PRO A 47 9.70 6.30 -15.18
N SER A 48 10.72 7.03 -15.60
CA SER A 48 11.27 8.18 -14.86
C SER A 48 10.27 9.33 -14.63
N THR A 49 9.08 9.26 -15.21
CA THR A 49 8.00 10.25 -15.11
C THR A 49 6.84 9.80 -14.23
N LEU A 50 6.93 8.61 -13.61
CA LEU A 50 5.84 8.09 -12.79
C LEU A 50 5.89 8.73 -11.39
N GLU A 51 4.75 9.30 -10.98
CA GLU A 51 4.54 9.87 -9.65
C GLU A 51 3.97 8.80 -8.68
N ASP A 52 3.89 9.15 -7.39
CA ASP A 52 3.34 8.27 -6.35
C ASP A 52 3.98 6.88 -6.29
N VAL A 53 5.32 6.86 -6.40
CA VAL A 53 6.13 5.65 -6.34
C VAL A 53 6.50 5.35 -4.89
N TYR A 54 6.24 4.12 -4.48
CA TYR A 54 6.51 3.63 -3.13
C TYR A 54 7.42 2.41 -3.15
N GLU A 55 8.34 2.33 -2.22
CA GLU A 55 9.17 1.16 -1.99
C GLU A 55 8.67 0.37 -0.77
N ILE A 56 8.87 -0.94 -0.81
CA ILE A 56 8.53 -1.83 0.29
C ILE A 56 9.56 -1.66 1.41
N LYS A 57 9.11 -1.15 2.55
CA LYS A 57 9.92 -1.04 3.78
C LYS A 57 9.97 -2.37 4.53
N SER A 58 8.84 -3.06 4.62
CA SER A 58 8.74 -4.38 5.26
C SER A 58 7.50 -5.14 4.82
N ILE A 59 7.59 -6.46 4.84
CA ILE A 59 6.45 -7.38 4.67
C ILE A 59 6.41 -8.29 5.90
N SER A 60 5.24 -8.43 6.50
CA SER A 60 4.97 -9.41 7.55
C SER A 60 3.86 -10.34 7.08
N THR A 61 4.24 -11.57 6.71
CA THR A 61 3.28 -12.61 6.32
C THR A 61 2.56 -13.22 7.52
N THR A 62 3.11 -13.08 8.73
CA THR A 62 2.44 -13.47 9.98
C THR A 62 1.33 -12.50 10.36
N ASP A 63 1.53 -11.20 10.08
CA ASP A 63 0.55 -10.15 10.40
C ASP A 63 -0.31 -9.74 9.19
N ASP A 64 -0.11 -10.37 8.04
CA ASP A 64 -0.77 -10.06 6.77
C ASP A 64 -0.61 -8.56 6.40
N GLU A 65 0.58 -7.99 6.60
CA GLU A 65 0.84 -6.55 6.55
C GLU A 65 2.03 -6.17 5.68
N ILE A 66 1.91 -5.05 4.96
CA ILE A 66 2.97 -4.43 4.17
C ILE A 66 3.11 -2.97 4.59
N ALA A 67 4.34 -2.54 4.84
CA ALA A 67 4.69 -1.14 5.04
C ALA A 67 5.42 -0.60 3.80
N LEU A 68 4.94 0.55 3.31
CA LEU A 68 5.44 1.23 2.12
C LEU A 68 5.94 2.62 2.48
N THR A 69 6.97 3.11 1.81
CA THR A 69 7.46 4.48 1.94
C THR A 69 7.58 5.13 0.57
N PRO A 70 7.17 6.40 0.39
CA PRO A 70 7.39 7.11 -0.87
C PRO A 70 8.88 7.18 -1.21
N THR A 71 9.23 7.07 -2.49
CA THR A 71 10.63 7.19 -2.93
C THR A 71 11.13 8.64 -2.91
N SER A 72 10.23 9.61 -2.97
CA SER A 72 10.54 11.04 -2.98
C SER A 72 10.62 11.66 -1.59
N ASP A 73 9.96 11.06 -0.60
CA ASP A 73 9.81 11.61 0.75
C ASP A 73 9.61 10.46 1.75
N SER A 74 10.58 10.27 2.65
CA SER A 74 10.60 9.18 3.62
C SER A 74 9.88 9.50 4.94
N ASP A 75 9.25 10.66 5.07
CA ASP A 75 8.66 11.13 6.33
C ASP A 75 7.34 10.41 6.68
N PHE A 76 6.75 9.71 5.70
CA PHE A 76 5.49 8.99 5.85
C PHE A 76 5.64 7.51 5.48
N VAL A 77 4.95 6.66 6.24
CA VAL A 77 4.81 5.22 6.03
C VAL A 77 3.34 4.91 5.78
N ILE A 78 3.05 4.23 4.68
CA ILE A 78 1.74 3.64 4.43
C ILE A 78 1.75 2.21 4.96
N CYS A 79 0.77 1.88 5.80
CA CYS A 79 0.53 0.53 6.28
C CYS A 79 -0.71 -0.05 5.60
N LEU A 80 -0.51 -1.13 4.87
CA LEU A 80 -1.56 -1.94 4.25
C LEU A 80 -1.67 -3.26 5.00
N LYS A 81 -2.88 -3.63 5.44
CA LYS A 81 -3.10 -4.91 6.12
C LYS A 81 -4.27 -5.65 5.51
N LYS A 82 -4.05 -6.89 5.12
CA LYS A 82 -5.11 -7.79 4.64
C LYS A 82 -5.96 -8.21 5.84
N LYS A 83 -7.28 -8.05 5.71
CA LYS A 83 -8.26 -8.46 6.73
C LYS A 83 -8.89 -9.78 6.33
N ASP A 84 -9.31 -9.87 5.09
CA ASP A 84 -9.84 -11.07 4.46
C ASP A 84 -9.64 -10.97 2.93
N LEU A 85 -10.37 -11.76 2.14
CA LEU A 85 -10.22 -11.77 0.67
C LEU A 85 -10.77 -10.52 -0.02
N GLN A 86 -11.69 -9.79 0.61
CA GLN A 86 -12.40 -8.64 0.04
C GLN A 86 -12.11 -7.33 0.77
N HIS A 87 -11.43 -7.37 1.92
CA HIS A 87 -11.15 -6.17 2.70
C HIS A 87 -9.67 -6.01 3.07
N VAL A 88 -9.23 -4.76 2.98
CA VAL A 88 -7.91 -4.32 3.45
C VAL A 88 -8.07 -3.13 4.39
N SER A 89 -7.09 -2.92 5.27
CA SER A 89 -6.98 -1.66 6.00
C SER A 89 -5.82 -0.82 5.50
N TYR A 90 -6.07 0.47 5.34
CA TYR A 90 -5.09 1.48 4.94
C TYR A 90 -4.90 2.51 6.04
N GLN A 91 -3.65 2.84 6.33
CA GLN A 91 -3.29 3.87 7.31
C GLN A 91 -1.99 4.56 6.91
N VAL A 92 -1.92 5.88 7.11
CA VAL A 92 -0.69 6.66 6.92
C VAL A 92 -0.13 7.05 8.27
N ILE A 93 1.16 6.82 8.47
CA ILE A 93 1.88 7.16 9.71
C ILE A 93 2.97 8.15 9.35
N ASN A 94 3.02 9.29 10.03
CA ASN A 94 4.16 10.20 9.95
C ASN A 94 5.23 9.71 10.94
N ALA A 95 6.37 9.28 10.40
CA ALA A 95 7.44 8.66 11.19
C ALA A 95 8.10 9.66 12.17
N ASP A 96 8.11 10.96 11.80
CA ASP A 96 8.83 11.99 12.53
C ASP A 96 8.00 12.69 13.62
N ARG A 97 6.68 12.74 13.44
CA ARG A 97 5.76 13.49 14.33
C ARG A 97 4.94 12.62 15.27
N MET A 98 5.24 11.32 15.39
CA MET A 98 4.49 10.36 16.21
C MET A 98 2.96 10.47 16.00
N GLY A 99 2.55 10.69 14.75
CA GLY A 99 1.16 10.90 14.37
C GLY A 99 0.73 9.89 13.32
N SER A 100 -0.49 9.37 13.45
CA SER A 100 -1.08 8.46 12.46
C SER A 100 -2.43 9.00 12.01
N SER A 101 -2.74 8.83 10.73
CA SER A 101 -4.08 9.08 10.21
C SER A 101 -5.10 8.14 10.84
N GLN A 102 -6.38 8.47 10.65
CA GLN A 102 -7.44 7.48 10.80
C GLN A 102 -7.14 6.25 9.92
N ARG A 103 -7.50 5.08 10.43
CA ARG A 103 -7.46 3.83 9.67
C ARG A 103 -8.73 3.70 8.84
N TYR A 104 -8.55 3.47 7.55
CA TYR A 104 -9.64 3.18 6.62
C TYR A 104 -9.75 1.67 6.42
N ILE A 105 -10.98 1.18 6.33
CA ILE A 105 -11.27 -0.18 5.84
C ILE A 105 -11.80 -0.02 4.44
N LEU A 106 -11.15 -0.68 3.49
CA LEU A 106 -11.45 -0.61 2.08
C LEU A 106 -11.91 -1.98 1.61
N GLU A 107 -12.94 -1.98 0.79
CA GLU A 107 -13.46 -3.14 0.08
C GLU A 107 -12.88 -3.19 -1.33
N LYS A 108 -12.78 -4.38 -1.90
CA LYS A 108 -12.30 -4.56 -3.26
C LYS A 108 -13.27 -3.92 -4.27
N GLY A 109 -12.74 -3.07 -5.14
CA GLY A 109 -13.48 -2.41 -6.23
C GLY A 109 -13.74 -3.31 -7.43
#